data_AF-A0A8T5BGE7-F1
#
_entry.id   AF-A0A8T5BGE7-F1
#
_cell.length_a   1.000
_cell.length_b   1.000
_cell.length_c   1.000
_cell.angle_alpha   90.00
_cell.angle_beta   90.00
_cell.angle_gamma   90.00
#
_symmetry.space_group_name_H-M   'P 1'
#
loop_
_entity.id
_entity.type
_entity.pdbx_description
1 polymer ?
#
loop_
_entity_poly.entity_id
_entity_poly.type
_entity_poly.pdbx_seq_one_letter_code
_entity_poly.pdbx_strand_id
1 'polypeptide(L)'
;MMTMLSEPTRGLSQREQLKVTAQKVMTQLTLEPGTPPDWGSNLEVGEDGLKSFGLAKHSETTRDAYVLDPGKVSRLGGPPIGISPSRAAELLNLEGSYGFRLEFRPALEINLTKPSPSEFIIAASSPTGVEPVVGANVTAAMYIYEGGFTALEPTGGTTRTGIDGKCSLRFERAETENGVIVLIVEHQGLRVVKVIPVGAQVEKAKLMADRLILDGDEELAWEALEIVPIYGNGMTNLISLNQTITRIGAAYYKLSYLEPGAEAVLAVSADGNKLFYAPRADELIYSTSEGEVPTTFSYSLERSVVIGSSIHTLRLYIWRMTW
;
A
#
# COMPACT_ATOMS: atom_id res chain seq x y z
N MET A 1 51.25 -24.55 -11.33
CA MET A 1 51.21 -23.28 -10.57
C MET A 1 49.79 -22.74 -10.71
N MET A 2 48.90 -23.11 -9.78
CA MET A 2 47.48 -22.69 -9.80
C MET A 2 47.38 -21.28 -9.21
N THR A 3 46.79 -20.37 -9.98
CA THR A 3 46.52 -18.99 -9.60
C THR A 3 45.48 -18.97 -8.49
N MET A 4 45.94 -18.74 -7.26
CA MET A 4 45.08 -18.31 -6.16
C MET A 4 44.56 -16.90 -6.50
N LEU A 5 43.35 -16.82 -7.06
CA LEU A 5 42.61 -15.56 -7.11
C LEU A 5 42.38 -15.10 -5.67
N SER A 6 43.00 -13.98 -5.30
CA SER A 6 42.95 -13.41 -3.95
C SER A 6 41.51 -13.11 -3.51
N GLU A 7 41.18 -13.48 -2.28
CA GLU A 7 39.89 -13.28 -1.61
C GLU A 7 39.24 -11.90 -1.81
N PRO A 8 39.96 -10.76 -1.75
CA PRO A 8 39.35 -9.44 -2.03
C PRO A 8 38.77 -9.32 -3.46
N THR A 9 39.35 -10.00 -4.44
CA THR A 9 38.89 -9.97 -5.84
C THR A 9 37.61 -10.80 -6.03
N ARG A 10 37.45 -11.88 -5.26
CA ARG A 10 36.23 -12.70 -5.25
C ARG A 10 35.06 -11.95 -4.62
N GLY A 11 35.29 -11.25 -3.51
CA GLY A 11 34.26 -10.42 -2.86
C GLY A 11 33.76 -9.27 -3.74
N LEU A 12 34.68 -8.60 -4.48
CA LEU A 12 34.32 -7.57 -5.46
C LEU A 12 33.46 -8.12 -6.60
N SER A 13 33.82 -9.29 -7.14
CA SER A 13 33.02 -9.96 -8.18
C SER A 13 31.62 -10.36 -7.69
N GLN A 14 31.47 -10.79 -6.44
CA GLN A 14 30.17 -11.20 -5.88
C GLN A 14 29.25 -9.99 -5.66
N ARG A 15 29.79 -8.89 -5.16
CA ARG A 15 29.03 -7.66 -4.94
C ARG A 15 28.56 -7.03 -6.24
N GLU A 16 29.39 -7.02 -7.29
CA GLU A 16 28.97 -6.54 -8.61
C GLU A 16 27.91 -7.45 -9.23
N GLN A 17 27.98 -8.77 -9.03
CA GLN A 17 26.91 -9.68 -9.46
C GLN A 17 25.58 -9.38 -8.75
N LEU A 18 25.58 -9.23 -7.42
CA LEU A 18 24.38 -8.88 -6.66
C LEU A 18 23.78 -7.55 -7.13
N LYS A 19 24.63 -6.55 -7.39
CA LYS A 19 24.22 -5.25 -7.91
C LYS A 19 23.59 -5.36 -9.30
N VAL A 20 24.20 -6.08 -10.23
CA VAL A 20 23.64 -6.30 -11.58
C VAL A 20 22.31 -7.05 -11.49
N THR A 21 22.21 -8.07 -10.65
CA THR A 21 20.96 -8.80 -10.41
C THR A 21 19.89 -7.89 -9.82
N ALA A 22 20.21 -7.09 -8.80
CA ALA A 22 19.27 -6.16 -8.18
C ALA A 22 18.77 -5.10 -9.17
N GLN A 23 19.64 -4.59 -10.04
CA GLN A 23 19.25 -3.66 -11.10
C GLN A 23 18.30 -4.31 -12.10
N LYS A 24 18.58 -5.54 -12.55
CA LYS A 24 17.71 -6.29 -13.47
C LYS A 24 16.34 -6.55 -12.85
N VAL A 25 16.31 -7.06 -11.61
CA VAL A 25 15.07 -7.35 -10.88
C VAL A 25 14.27 -6.07 -10.65
N MET A 26 14.89 -5.00 -10.15
CA MET A 26 14.20 -3.73 -9.96
C MET A 26 13.62 -3.18 -11.28
N THR A 27 14.35 -3.30 -12.38
CA THR A 27 13.88 -2.90 -13.71
C THR A 27 12.65 -3.71 -14.13
N GLN A 28 12.70 -5.03 -14.01
CA GLN A 28 11.58 -5.93 -14.31
C GLN A 28 10.36 -5.61 -13.42
N LEU A 29 10.56 -5.43 -12.12
CA LEU A 29 9.48 -5.10 -11.19
C LEU A 29 8.79 -3.77 -11.53
N THR A 30 9.56 -2.73 -11.84
CA THR A 30 9.03 -1.37 -11.95
C THR A 30 8.66 -0.92 -13.36
N LEU A 31 9.11 -1.63 -14.40
CA LEU A 31 8.86 -1.27 -15.79
C LEU A 31 8.12 -2.33 -16.60
N GLU A 32 8.00 -3.57 -16.10
CA GLU A 32 7.27 -4.63 -16.78
C GLU A 32 5.96 -4.97 -16.04
N PRO A 33 4.84 -5.13 -16.77
CA PRO A 33 3.56 -5.49 -16.17
C PRO A 33 3.44 -6.97 -15.82
N GLY A 34 4.36 -7.82 -16.29
CA GLY A 34 4.19 -9.27 -16.21
C GLY A 34 3.24 -9.83 -17.27
N THR A 35 3.01 -11.15 -17.22
CA THR A 35 2.22 -11.87 -18.23
C THR A 35 1.31 -12.92 -17.55
N PRO A 36 -0.01 -12.81 -17.68
CA PRO A 36 -0.75 -11.76 -18.41
C PRO A 36 -0.64 -10.39 -17.71
N PRO A 37 -0.74 -9.26 -18.43
CA PRO A 37 -0.45 -7.94 -17.88
C PRO A 37 -1.46 -7.44 -16.83
N ASP A 38 -2.66 -8.01 -16.82
CA ASP A 38 -3.79 -7.68 -15.95
C ASP A 38 -3.89 -8.59 -14.72
N TRP A 39 -2.85 -9.39 -14.42
CA TRP A 39 -2.89 -10.36 -13.32
C TRP A 39 -3.21 -9.73 -11.94
N GLY A 40 -2.99 -8.43 -11.73
CA GLY A 40 -3.40 -7.75 -10.49
C GLY A 40 -4.91 -7.69 -10.28
N SER A 41 -5.68 -7.49 -11.36
CA SER A 41 -7.14 -7.41 -11.33
C SER A 41 -7.81 -8.72 -11.72
N ASN A 42 -7.15 -9.54 -12.54
CA ASN A 42 -7.65 -10.83 -12.98
C ASN A 42 -7.33 -11.93 -11.96
N LEU A 43 -8.32 -12.22 -11.13
CA LEU A 43 -8.19 -13.18 -10.02
C LEU A 43 -8.35 -14.64 -10.46
N GLU A 44 -8.60 -14.91 -11.74
CA GLU A 44 -8.48 -16.25 -12.32
C GLU A 44 -7.01 -16.64 -12.56
N VAL A 45 -6.12 -15.64 -12.64
CA VAL A 45 -4.68 -15.86 -12.80
C VAL A 45 -4.09 -16.21 -11.44
N GLY A 46 -4.00 -17.51 -11.13
CA GLY A 46 -3.26 -18.03 -9.98
C GLY A 46 -1.75 -18.07 -10.21
N GLU A 47 -1.01 -18.69 -9.28
CA GLU A 47 0.45 -18.84 -9.35
C GLU A 47 0.93 -19.51 -10.65
N ASP A 48 0.24 -20.58 -11.07
CA ASP A 48 0.57 -21.35 -12.29
C ASP A 48 0.23 -20.59 -13.58
N GLY A 49 -0.75 -19.67 -13.51
CA GLY A 49 -1.18 -18.86 -14.65
C GLY A 49 -0.22 -17.71 -14.97
N LEU A 50 0.59 -17.29 -14.00
CA LEU A 50 1.55 -16.20 -14.15
C LEU A 50 2.83 -16.70 -14.82
N LYS A 51 3.12 -16.18 -16.01
CA LYS A 51 4.26 -16.56 -16.85
C LYS A 51 5.48 -15.65 -16.70
N SER A 52 5.27 -14.41 -16.29
CA SER A 52 6.35 -13.48 -15.97
C SER A 52 5.90 -12.53 -14.87
N PHE A 53 6.76 -12.29 -13.89
CA PHE A 53 6.47 -11.43 -12.76
C PHE A 53 6.89 -9.99 -13.05
N GLY A 54 6.02 -9.04 -12.71
CA GLY A 54 6.24 -7.61 -12.89
C GLY A 54 5.10 -6.83 -12.26
N LEU A 55 5.38 -5.68 -11.67
CA LEU A 55 4.42 -4.90 -10.87
C LEU A 55 3.97 -3.62 -11.58
N ALA A 56 4.56 -3.28 -12.72
CA ALA A 56 4.22 -2.06 -13.43
C ALA A 56 2.73 -2.07 -13.84
N LYS A 57 2.11 -0.90 -13.76
CA LYS A 57 0.75 -0.69 -14.25
C LYS A 57 0.71 -0.96 -15.75
N HIS A 58 -0.22 -1.80 -16.17
CA HIS A 58 -0.48 -1.95 -17.60
C HIS A 58 -1.31 -0.77 -18.10
N SER A 59 -0.88 -0.18 -19.20
CA SER A 59 -1.62 0.86 -19.92
C SER A 59 -1.41 0.62 -21.40
N GLU A 60 -2.50 0.69 -22.16
CA GLU A 60 -2.50 0.48 -23.60
C GLU A 60 -1.88 1.66 -24.36
N THR A 61 -1.89 2.85 -23.76
CA THR A 61 -1.58 4.12 -24.45
C THR A 61 -0.29 4.79 -23.96
N THR A 62 0.08 4.63 -22.69
CA THR A 62 1.30 5.24 -22.11
C THR A 62 1.99 4.29 -21.14
N ARG A 63 3.29 4.06 -21.33
CA ARG A 63 4.10 3.40 -20.29
C ARG A 63 4.50 4.43 -19.25
N ASP A 64 3.78 4.47 -18.14
CA ASP A 64 4.14 5.31 -17.01
C ASP A 64 5.22 4.59 -16.19
N ALA A 65 6.47 5.01 -16.38
CA ALA A 65 7.59 4.44 -15.64
C ALA A 65 7.40 4.64 -14.13
N TYR A 66 7.71 3.62 -13.33
CA TYR A 66 7.62 3.64 -11.87
C TYR A 66 6.20 3.80 -11.29
N VAL A 67 5.16 3.64 -12.11
CA VAL A 67 3.78 3.50 -11.64
C VAL A 67 3.46 2.02 -11.53
N LEU A 68 3.18 1.56 -10.32
CA LEU A 68 2.83 0.16 -10.05
C LEU A 68 1.32 -0.02 -10.02
N ASP A 69 0.90 -1.23 -10.37
CA ASP A 69 -0.50 -1.65 -10.28
C ASP A 69 -0.85 -1.97 -8.81
N PRO A 70 -1.81 -1.26 -8.19
CA PRO A 70 -2.20 -1.54 -6.81
C PRO A 70 -2.74 -2.95 -6.58
N GLY A 71 -3.43 -3.53 -7.57
CA GLY A 71 -3.93 -4.90 -7.49
C GLY A 71 -2.79 -5.91 -7.46
N LYS A 72 -1.74 -5.69 -8.25
CA LYS A 72 -0.53 -6.53 -8.22
C LYS A 72 0.19 -6.45 -6.88
N VAL A 73 0.34 -5.24 -6.35
CA VAL A 73 0.96 -5.01 -5.05
C VAL A 73 0.15 -5.66 -3.93
N SER A 74 -1.18 -5.50 -3.91
CA SER A 74 -1.99 -6.09 -2.83
C SER A 74 -2.02 -7.62 -2.86
N ARG A 75 -1.88 -8.23 -4.05
CA ARG A 75 -1.66 -9.69 -4.20
C ARG A 75 -0.31 -10.19 -3.69
N LEU A 76 0.63 -9.32 -3.30
CA LEU A 76 1.83 -9.76 -2.58
C LEU A 76 1.57 -9.97 -1.07
N GLY A 77 0.41 -9.51 -0.57
CA GLY A 77 0.00 -9.60 0.85
C GLY A 77 -0.42 -10.99 1.34
N GLY A 78 -0.22 -12.04 0.55
CA GLY A 78 -0.43 -13.43 0.95
C GLY A 78 -1.78 -14.04 0.51
N PRO A 79 -2.14 -15.22 1.07
CA PRO A 79 -3.29 -16.02 0.63
C PRO A 79 -4.64 -15.32 0.83
N PRO A 80 -5.71 -15.77 0.13
CA PRO A 80 -5.76 -16.99 -0.71
C PRO A 80 -5.34 -16.80 -2.18
N ILE A 81 -5.31 -15.56 -2.67
CA ILE A 81 -5.12 -15.23 -4.10
C ILE A 81 -3.78 -14.55 -4.35
N GLY A 82 -2.88 -14.55 -3.37
CA GLY A 82 -1.56 -13.97 -3.51
C GLY A 82 -0.61 -14.80 -4.39
N ILE A 83 0.52 -14.18 -4.75
CA ILE A 83 1.64 -14.87 -5.42
C ILE A 83 2.71 -15.13 -4.37
N SER A 84 3.08 -16.39 -4.14
CA SER A 84 4.10 -16.74 -3.14
C SER A 84 5.47 -16.18 -3.52
N PRO A 85 6.29 -15.78 -2.52
CA PRO A 85 7.66 -15.32 -2.76
C PRO A 85 8.50 -16.31 -3.57
N SER A 86 8.30 -17.61 -3.36
CA SER A 86 8.99 -18.67 -4.11
C SER A 86 8.63 -18.64 -5.59
N ARG A 87 7.33 -18.53 -5.93
CA ARG A 87 6.90 -18.40 -7.32
C ARG A 87 7.43 -17.12 -7.97
N ALA A 88 7.42 -16.00 -7.27
CA ALA A 88 8.03 -14.78 -7.77
C ALA A 88 9.55 -14.92 -7.98
N ALA A 89 10.26 -15.63 -7.10
CA ALA A 89 11.71 -15.89 -7.24
C ALA A 89 12.01 -16.70 -8.51
N GLU A 90 11.23 -17.74 -8.81
CA GLU A 90 11.33 -18.53 -10.05
C GLU A 90 11.15 -17.63 -11.28
N LEU A 91 10.07 -16.84 -11.31
CA LEU A 91 9.74 -15.95 -12.44
C LEU A 91 10.73 -14.79 -12.63
N LEU A 92 11.47 -14.43 -11.58
CA LEU A 92 12.58 -13.47 -11.61
C LEU A 92 13.93 -14.13 -11.93
N ASN A 93 13.96 -15.44 -12.18
CA ASN A 93 15.17 -16.25 -12.38
C ASN A 93 16.18 -16.14 -11.20
N LEU A 94 15.66 -16.08 -9.98
CA LEU A 94 16.44 -16.00 -8.73
C LEU A 94 16.52 -17.35 -8.01
N GLU A 95 15.62 -18.28 -8.33
CA GLU A 95 15.52 -19.58 -7.68
C GLU A 95 16.87 -20.32 -7.61
N GLY A 96 17.13 -20.99 -6.48
CA GLY A 96 18.36 -21.75 -6.24
C GLY A 96 19.60 -20.90 -5.94
N SER A 97 19.61 -19.61 -6.32
CA SER A 97 20.81 -18.78 -6.29
C SER A 97 20.71 -17.57 -5.38
N TYR A 98 19.53 -16.95 -5.31
CA TYR A 98 19.31 -15.70 -4.59
C TYR A 98 17.99 -15.69 -3.82
N GLY A 99 18.01 -15.12 -2.62
CA GLY A 99 16.80 -14.68 -1.94
C GLY A 99 16.56 -13.20 -2.21
N PHE A 100 15.31 -12.76 -2.05
CA PHE A 100 14.96 -11.35 -2.17
C PHE A 100 13.88 -10.92 -1.16
N ARG A 101 13.86 -9.62 -0.88
CA ARG A 101 12.85 -8.94 -0.07
C ARG A 101 12.47 -7.63 -0.73
N LEU A 102 11.17 -7.39 -0.85
CA LEU A 102 10.58 -6.11 -1.24
C LEU A 102 9.99 -5.46 0.01
N GLU A 103 10.22 -4.16 0.16
CA GLU A 103 9.56 -3.32 1.15
C GLU A 103 8.96 -2.12 0.43
N PHE A 104 7.66 -1.93 0.61
CA PHE A 104 6.94 -0.76 0.14
C PHE A 104 6.68 0.16 1.33
N ARG A 105 7.36 1.31 1.35
CA ARG A 105 7.26 2.29 2.44
C ARG A 105 6.70 3.60 1.90
N PRO A 106 5.68 4.21 2.52
CA PRO A 106 5.22 5.55 2.14
C PRO A 106 6.36 6.57 2.11
N ALA A 107 6.28 7.55 1.21
CA ALA A 107 7.29 8.61 1.10
C ALA A 107 7.27 9.61 2.28
N LEU A 108 6.22 9.57 3.10
CA LEU A 108 6.07 10.34 4.33
C LEU A 108 5.47 9.43 5.39
N GLU A 109 6.00 9.52 6.60
CA GLU A 109 5.46 8.84 7.76
C GLU A 109 4.36 9.73 8.38
N ILE A 110 3.13 9.22 8.41
CA ILE A 110 1.96 9.97 8.89
C ILE A 110 1.43 9.32 10.16
N ASN A 111 1.53 10.05 11.26
CA ASN A 111 1.03 9.63 12.57
C ASN A 111 -0.12 10.53 13.01
N LEU A 112 -1.14 9.91 13.60
CA LEU A 112 -2.31 10.59 14.14
C LEU A 112 -2.39 10.33 15.64
N THR A 113 -2.53 11.40 16.41
CA THR A 113 -2.83 11.31 17.85
C THR A 113 -4.09 12.08 18.16
N LYS A 114 -4.85 11.62 19.15
CA LYS A 114 -6.13 12.21 19.57
C LYS A 114 -5.98 12.79 20.99
N PRO A 115 -5.50 14.03 21.15
CA PRO A 115 -5.30 14.64 22.48
C PRO A 115 -6.61 14.93 23.20
N SER A 116 -7.71 15.12 22.48
CA SER A 116 -9.04 15.36 23.05
C SER A 116 -10.13 14.76 22.17
N PRO A 117 -11.37 14.63 22.65
CA PRO A 117 -12.46 14.03 21.89
C PRO A 117 -12.64 14.57 20.48
N SER A 118 -12.52 15.89 20.28
CA SER A 118 -12.79 16.58 19.02
C SER A 118 -11.55 17.05 18.28
N GLU A 119 -10.36 16.79 18.81
CA GLU A 119 -9.10 17.27 18.23
C GLU A 119 -8.18 16.11 17.87
N PHE A 120 -7.61 16.19 16.67
CA PHE A 120 -6.64 15.26 16.13
C PHE A 120 -5.38 16.02 15.75
N ILE A 121 -4.23 15.53 16.18
CA ILE A 121 -2.94 16.04 15.76
C ILE A 121 -2.38 15.09 14.70
N ILE A 122 -2.19 15.62 13.50
CA ILE A 122 -1.52 14.94 12.40
C ILE A 122 -0.06 15.35 12.43
N ALA A 123 0.84 14.38 12.53
CA ALA A 123 2.27 14.57 12.44
C ALA A 123 2.77 13.94 11.13
N ALA A 124 3.41 14.75 10.29
CA ALA A 124 4.08 14.29 9.08
C ALA A 124 5.60 14.37 9.29
N SER A 125 6.30 13.27 9.00
CA SER A 125 7.76 13.20 9.05
C SER A 125 8.34 12.46 7.85
N SER A 126 9.66 12.55 7.70
CA SER A 126 10.43 11.76 6.72
C SER A 126 10.12 10.25 6.86
N PRO A 127 10.39 9.43 5.83
CA PRO A 127 10.18 7.97 5.90
C PRO A 127 10.87 7.24 7.06
N THR A 128 11.87 7.86 7.69
CA THR A 128 12.56 7.30 8.88
C THR A 128 11.89 7.71 10.20
N GLY A 129 10.87 8.56 10.15
CA GLY A 129 10.18 9.13 11.31
C GLY A 129 10.94 10.27 12.01
N VAL A 130 12.18 10.57 11.61
CA VAL A 130 13.08 11.45 12.37
C VAL A 130 12.86 12.93 12.07
N GLU A 131 12.77 13.31 10.80
CA GLU A 131 12.72 14.72 10.41
C GLU A 131 11.27 15.19 10.21
N PRO A 132 10.83 16.26 10.88
CA PRO A 132 9.48 16.79 10.68
C PRO A 132 9.33 17.41 9.29
N VAL A 133 8.17 17.18 8.66
CA VAL A 133 7.85 17.74 7.35
C VAL A 133 7.08 19.04 7.54
N VAL A 134 7.77 20.16 7.33
CA VAL A 134 7.21 21.51 7.53
C VAL A 134 6.43 21.98 6.31
N GLY A 135 5.23 22.54 6.53
CA GLY A 135 4.45 23.18 5.49
C GLY A 135 3.76 22.22 4.52
N ALA A 136 3.61 20.94 4.86
CA ALA A 136 2.78 19.98 4.12
C ALA A 136 1.30 20.34 4.26
N ASN A 137 0.56 20.24 3.15
CA ASN A 137 -0.88 20.42 3.13
C ASN A 137 -1.54 19.11 3.54
N VAL A 138 -2.57 19.18 4.38
CA VAL A 138 -3.34 18.04 4.89
C VAL A 138 -4.81 18.25 4.54
N THR A 139 -5.31 17.41 3.64
CA THR A 139 -6.75 17.23 3.41
C THR A 139 -7.21 16.03 4.24
N ALA A 140 -8.35 16.14 4.90
CA ALA A 140 -8.88 15.09 5.74
C ALA A 140 -10.40 15.05 5.67
N ALA A 141 -10.97 13.85 5.74
CA ALA A 141 -12.39 13.66 6.01
C ALA A 141 -12.55 12.48 6.98
N MET A 142 -13.46 12.61 7.93
CA MET A 142 -13.84 11.52 8.83
C MET A 142 -15.13 10.89 8.33
N TYR A 143 -15.13 9.58 8.17
CA TYR A 143 -16.28 8.80 7.78
C TYR A 143 -16.76 8.00 8.99
N ILE A 144 -18.03 8.18 9.34
CA ILE A 144 -18.66 7.52 10.48
C ILE A 144 -19.86 6.69 10.02
N TYR A 145 -20.17 5.62 10.75
CA TYR A 145 -21.40 4.86 10.56
C TYR A 145 -22.25 4.82 11.83
N GLU A 146 -23.43 5.42 11.75
CA GLU A 146 -24.42 5.48 12.83
C GLU A 146 -25.84 5.24 12.26
N GLY A 147 -26.10 4.03 11.79
CA GLY A 147 -27.33 3.71 11.03
C GLY A 147 -27.33 4.25 9.60
N GLY A 148 -26.18 4.75 9.15
CA GLY A 148 -25.91 5.27 7.81
C GLY A 148 -24.53 5.92 7.75
N PHE A 149 -23.92 5.94 6.57
CA PHE A 149 -22.63 6.60 6.37
C PHE A 149 -22.78 8.13 6.40
N THR A 150 -21.90 8.79 7.14
CA THR A 150 -21.76 10.25 7.14
C THR A 150 -20.30 10.63 6.98
N ALA A 151 -20.01 11.55 6.05
CA ALA A 151 -18.71 12.18 5.91
C ALA A 151 -18.71 13.52 6.68
N LEU A 152 -17.68 13.74 7.48
CA LEU A 152 -17.47 14.93 8.27
C LEU A 152 -16.17 15.60 7.81
N GLU A 153 -16.30 16.86 7.40
CA GLU A 153 -15.15 17.72 7.12
C GLU A 153 -14.61 18.33 8.43
N PRO A 154 -13.31 18.63 8.51
CA PRO A 154 -12.74 19.37 9.63
C PRO A 154 -13.42 20.74 9.74
N THR A 155 -13.97 21.07 10.91
CA THR A 155 -14.64 22.34 11.17
C THR A 155 -13.70 23.43 11.68
N GLY A 156 -12.45 23.06 11.98
CA GLY A 156 -11.42 24.01 12.37
C GLY A 156 -10.04 23.37 12.52
N GLY A 157 -9.08 24.18 12.97
CA GLY A 157 -7.68 23.81 13.10
C GLY A 157 -6.82 24.37 11.98
N THR A 158 -5.67 23.73 11.74
CA THR A 158 -4.71 24.07 10.70
C THR A 158 -4.57 22.90 9.74
N THR A 159 -4.80 23.12 8.45
CA THR A 159 -4.62 22.12 7.39
C THR A 159 -3.21 22.11 6.80
N ARG A 160 -2.26 22.73 7.50
CA ARG A 160 -0.87 22.81 7.07
C ARG A 160 0.07 22.56 8.25
N THR A 161 1.08 21.73 8.07
CA THR A 161 2.02 21.38 9.14
C THR A 161 2.92 22.55 9.51
N GLY A 162 3.13 22.74 10.82
CA GLY A 162 4.02 23.73 11.40
C GLY A 162 5.49 23.31 11.35
N ILE A 163 6.34 24.08 12.04
CA ILE A 163 7.79 23.84 12.13
C ILE A 163 8.15 22.52 12.82
N ASP A 164 7.23 21.98 13.62
CA ASP A 164 7.33 20.70 14.31
C ASP A 164 6.76 19.54 13.48
N GLY A 165 6.35 19.80 12.23
CA GLY A 165 5.76 18.81 11.33
C GLY A 165 4.33 18.44 11.68
N LYS A 166 3.66 19.20 12.56
CA LYS A 166 2.33 18.87 13.06
C LYS A 166 1.27 19.86 12.61
N CYS A 167 0.04 19.40 12.47
CA CYS A 167 -1.14 20.24 12.31
C CYS A 167 -2.28 19.67 13.17
N SER A 168 -3.19 20.54 13.61
CA SER A 168 -4.38 20.12 14.36
C SER A 168 -5.62 20.17 13.47
N LEU A 169 -6.45 19.15 13.52
CA LEU A 169 -7.75 19.07 12.85
C LEU A 169 -8.84 18.88 13.91
N ARG A 170 -9.96 19.57 13.74
CA ARG A 170 -11.12 19.44 14.64
C ARG A 170 -12.35 18.95 13.90
N PHE A 171 -13.05 17.99 14.48
CA PHE A 171 -14.33 17.49 13.97
C PHE A 171 -15.40 17.62 15.06
N GLU A 172 -16.60 18.05 14.68
CA GLU A 172 -17.71 18.26 15.63
C GLU A 172 -18.24 16.97 16.26
N ARG A 173 -18.09 15.84 15.57
CA ARG A 173 -18.56 14.51 16.00
C ARG A 173 -17.45 13.47 15.88
N ALA A 174 -16.51 13.52 16.82
CA ALA A 174 -15.32 12.68 16.82
C ALA A 174 -15.32 11.58 17.90
N GLU A 175 -16.31 11.57 18.79
CA GLU A 175 -16.59 10.43 19.66
C GLU A 175 -17.50 9.47 18.91
N THR A 176 -16.90 8.47 18.26
CA THR A 176 -17.61 7.45 17.51
C THR A 176 -16.90 6.12 17.68
N GLU A 177 -17.68 5.06 17.81
CA GLU A 177 -17.16 3.68 17.85
C GLU A 177 -16.85 3.16 16.44
N ASN A 178 -17.46 3.74 15.41
CA ASN A 178 -17.41 3.30 14.01
C ASN A 178 -16.91 4.43 13.12
N GLY A 179 -15.67 4.88 13.33
CA GLY A 179 -15.09 6.01 12.61
C GLY A 179 -13.74 5.72 11.97
N VAL A 180 -13.54 6.23 10.76
CA VAL A 180 -12.28 6.17 10.02
C VAL A 180 -11.95 7.57 9.50
N ILE A 181 -10.70 8.01 9.63
CA ILE A 181 -10.21 9.22 8.99
C ILE A 181 -9.40 8.83 7.75
N VAL A 182 -9.71 9.46 6.62
CA VAL A 182 -8.87 9.42 5.43
C VAL A 182 -8.11 10.73 5.33
N LEU A 183 -6.79 10.63 5.23
CA LEU A 183 -5.87 11.75 5.14
C LEU A 183 -5.16 11.73 3.79
N ILE A 184 -5.00 12.89 3.19
CA ILE A 184 -4.10 13.12 2.07
C ILE A 184 -3.11 14.19 2.49
N VAL A 185 -1.84 13.81 2.52
CA VAL A 185 -0.74 14.72 2.88
C VAL A 185 0.09 15.00 1.63
N GLU A 186 0.17 16.28 1.27
CA GLU A 186 0.86 16.75 0.07
C GLU A 186 2.01 17.69 0.44
N HIS A 187 3.21 17.39 -0.08
CA HIS A 187 4.41 18.19 0.18
C HIS A 187 5.36 18.17 -1.01
N GLN A 188 5.63 19.33 -1.63
CA GLN A 188 6.59 19.48 -2.74
C GLN A 188 6.39 18.46 -3.89
N GLY A 189 5.13 18.14 -4.22
CA GLY A 189 4.79 17.16 -5.26
C GLY A 189 4.75 15.71 -4.77
N LEU A 190 5.15 15.44 -3.53
CA LEU A 190 4.86 14.17 -2.85
C LEU A 190 3.41 14.15 -2.39
N ARG A 191 2.76 12.99 -2.52
CA ARG A 191 1.42 12.71 -2.00
C ARG A 191 1.43 11.37 -1.29
N VAL A 192 0.86 11.34 -0.09
CA VAL A 192 0.64 10.10 0.69
C VAL A 192 -0.80 10.12 1.18
N VAL A 193 -1.50 9.01 0.96
CA VAL A 193 -2.83 8.77 1.49
C VAL A 193 -2.72 7.80 2.65
N LYS A 194 -3.41 8.09 3.76
CA LYS A 194 -3.48 7.21 4.93
C LYS A 194 -4.92 7.07 5.39
N VAL A 195 -5.32 5.85 5.70
CA VAL A 195 -6.63 5.51 6.25
C VAL A 195 -6.41 5.05 7.68
N ILE A 196 -6.99 5.74 8.64
CA ILE A 196 -6.70 5.56 10.08
C ILE A 196 -8.01 5.28 10.82
N PRO A 197 -8.15 4.13 11.50
CA PRO A 197 -9.31 3.87 12.35
C PRO A 197 -9.25 4.78 13.58
N VAL A 198 -10.40 5.34 13.97
CA VAL A 198 -10.51 6.23 15.16
C VAL A 198 -11.56 5.76 16.17
N GLY A 199 -12.36 4.74 15.83
CA GLY A 199 -13.32 4.10 16.74
C GLY A 199 -12.89 2.69 17.16
N ALA A 200 -13.47 2.16 18.25
CA ALA A 200 -13.07 0.85 18.77
C ALA A 200 -13.74 -0.34 18.06
N GLN A 201 -14.82 -0.11 17.31
CA GLN A 201 -15.54 -1.12 16.51
C GLN A 201 -15.13 -1.07 15.04
N VAL A 202 -13.85 -0.80 14.78
CA VAL A 202 -13.31 -0.67 13.44
C VAL A 202 -12.29 -1.76 13.17
N GLU A 203 -12.54 -2.56 12.14
CA GLU A 203 -11.67 -3.65 11.72
C GLU A 203 -11.10 -3.41 10.33
N LYS A 204 -9.87 -3.88 10.12
CA LYS A 204 -9.21 -3.77 8.82
C LYS A 204 -9.63 -4.93 7.94
N ALA A 205 -10.00 -4.62 6.70
CA ALA A 205 -10.21 -5.59 5.63
C ALA A 205 -9.15 -5.39 4.54
N LYS A 206 -9.02 -6.37 3.64
CA LYS A 206 -8.10 -6.30 2.50
C LYS A 206 -8.89 -6.01 1.21
N LEU A 207 -8.37 -5.07 0.42
CA LEU A 207 -8.89 -4.77 -0.91
C LEU A 207 -7.97 -5.41 -1.95
N MET A 208 -8.49 -6.38 -2.70
CA MET A 208 -7.77 -7.06 -3.78
C MET A 208 -8.61 -7.01 -5.06
N ALA A 209 -8.14 -6.26 -6.06
CA ALA A 209 -8.96 -5.92 -7.23
C ALA A 209 -10.30 -5.30 -6.79
N ASP A 210 -11.42 -5.85 -7.22
CA ASP A 210 -12.80 -5.49 -6.86
C ASP A 210 -13.35 -6.32 -5.69
N ARG A 211 -12.48 -7.03 -4.95
CA ARG A 211 -12.87 -7.88 -3.82
C ARG A 211 -12.45 -7.29 -2.49
N LEU A 212 -13.40 -7.32 -1.56
CA LEU A 212 -13.18 -7.06 -0.16
C LEU A 212 -13.06 -8.41 0.57
N ILE A 213 -11.98 -8.57 1.32
CA ILE A 213 -11.65 -9.81 2.04
C ILE A 213 -11.55 -9.49 3.52
N LEU A 214 -12.35 -10.18 4.33
CA LEU A 214 -12.32 -10.07 5.79
C LEU A 214 -11.36 -11.12 6.37
N ASP A 215 -10.81 -10.84 7.55
CA ASP A 215 -10.00 -11.83 8.28
C ASP A 215 -10.90 -12.85 9.05
N GLY A 216 -12.20 -12.60 9.15
CA GLY A 216 -13.21 -13.46 9.79
C GLY A 216 -14.45 -13.72 8.93
N ASP A 217 -15.39 -14.50 9.46
CA ASP A 217 -16.60 -14.94 8.75
C ASP A 217 -17.79 -13.97 8.89
N GLU A 218 -17.54 -12.73 9.34
CA GLU A 218 -18.56 -11.70 9.50
C GLU A 218 -19.38 -11.49 8.23
N GLU A 219 -20.69 -11.37 8.43
CA GLU A 219 -21.61 -10.99 7.38
C GLU A 219 -21.63 -9.47 7.23
N LEU A 220 -21.47 -8.97 6.00
CA LEU A 220 -21.55 -7.54 5.70
C LEU A 220 -22.96 -7.15 5.27
N ALA A 221 -23.33 -5.90 5.54
CA ALA A 221 -24.44 -5.24 4.88
C ALA A 221 -24.18 -5.16 3.36
N TRP A 222 -25.23 -4.96 2.57
CA TRP A 222 -25.13 -4.91 1.11
C TRP A 222 -24.55 -3.59 0.57
N GLU A 223 -24.35 -2.60 1.45
CA GLU A 223 -23.81 -1.28 1.12
C GLU A 223 -22.32 -1.18 1.48
N ALA A 224 -21.57 -0.52 0.61
CA ALA A 224 -20.19 -0.11 0.82
C ALA A 224 -19.99 1.35 0.38
N LEU A 225 -18.94 1.99 0.88
CA LEU A 225 -18.58 3.36 0.54
C LEU A 225 -17.15 3.39 -0.02
N GLU A 226 -17.01 3.85 -1.25
CA GLU A 226 -15.71 4.14 -1.84
C GLU A 226 -15.28 5.57 -1.54
N ILE A 227 -14.01 5.76 -1.21
CA ILE A 227 -13.44 7.07 -0.93
C ILE A 227 -12.46 7.41 -2.04
N VAL A 228 -12.78 8.48 -2.77
CA VAL A 228 -12.05 8.89 -3.98
C VAL A 228 -11.56 10.33 -3.82
N PRO A 229 -10.26 10.59 -3.97
CA PRO A 229 -9.76 11.94 -4.05
C PRO A 229 -10.06 12.57 -5.42
N ILE A 230 -10.54 13.81 -5.39
CA ILE A 230 -10.66 14.66 -6.58
C ILE A 230 -9.64 15.78 -6.49
N TYR A 231 -8.89 15.93 -7.57
CA TYR A 231 -7.87 16.95 -7.73
C TYR A 231 -8.37 18.04 -8.67
N GLY A 232 -8.49 19.27 -8.18
CA GLY A 232 -8.98 20.40 -8.98
C GLY A 232 -8.52 21.75 -8.45
N ASN A 233 -8.13 22.66 -9.35
CA ASN A 233 -7.75 24.05 -9.02
C ASN A 233 -6.71 24.19 -7.88
N GLY A 234 -5.79 23.23 -7.76
CA GLY A 234 -4.77 23.22 -6.69
C GLY A 234 -5.31 22.84 -5.30
N MET A 235 -6.54 22.36 -5.22
CA MET A 235 -7.16 21.80 -4.02
C MET A 235 -7.42 20.31 -4.21
N THR A 236 -7.29 19.58 -3.12
CA THR A 236 -7.62 18.16 -3.03
C THR A 236 -8.84 18.02 -2.14
N ASN A 237 -9.90 17.40 -2.68
CA ASN A 237 -11.12 17.08 -1.95
C ASN A 237 -11.31 15.57 -1.89
N LEU A 238 -11.97 15.08 -0.85
CA LEU A 238 -12.40 13.70 -0.74
C LEU A 238 -13.90 13.62 -1.06
N ILE A 239 -14.27 12.74 -1.97
CA ILE A 239 -15.68 12.39 -2.18
C ILE A 239 -15.91 10.94 -1.78
N SER A 240 -17.17 10.63 -1.51
CA SER A 240 -17.61 9.27 -1.25
C SER A 240 -18.65 8.81 -2.27
N LEU A 241 -18.51 7.58 -2.74
CA LEU A 241 -19.41 6.96 -3.70
C LEU A 241 -20.02 5.71 -3.08
N ASN A 242 -21.34 5.63 -3.12
CA ASN A 242 -22.05 4.45 -2.64
C ASN A 242 -21.88 3.30 -3.64
N GLN A 243 -21.60 2.12 -3.10
CA GLN A 243 -21.45 0.89 -3.85
C GLN A 243 -22.28 -0.22 -3.24
N THR A 244 -22.55 -1.23 -4.05
CA THR A 244 -23.15 -2.47 -3.57
C THR A 244 -22.08 -3.55 -3.46
N ILE A 245 -22.20 -4.40 -2.46
CA ILE A 245 -21.35 -5.57 -2.28
C ILE A 245 -22.18 -6.85 -2.28
N THR A 246 -21.65 -7.89 -2.91
CA THR A 246 -22.26 -9.22 -2.98
C THR A 246 -21.33 -10.24 -2.38
N ARG A 247 -21.83 -11.07 -1.46
CA ARG A 247 -21.06 -12.17 -0.90
C ARG A 247 -20.81 -13.25 -1.96
N ILE A 248 -19.55 -13.62 -2.14
CA ILE A 248 -19.12 -14.65 -3.10
C ILE A 248 -18.41 -15.83 -2.41
N GLY A 249 -18.20 -15.76 -1.10
CA GLY A 249 -17.61 -16.84 -0.29
C GLY A 249 -17.64 -16.53 1.21
N ALA A 250 -17.07 -17.44 2.01
CA ALA A 250 -16.81 -17.20 3.42
C ALA A 250 -15.71 -16.12 3.54
N ALA A 251 -16.03 -14.95 4.09
CA ALA A 251 -15.18 -13.75 4.14
C ALA A 251 -14.91 -13.00 2.81
N TYR A 252 -15.47 -13.43 1.67
CA TYR A 252 -15.24 -12.79 0.36
C TYR A 252 -16.46 -12.05 -0.15
N TYR A 253 -16.26 -10.78 -0.48
CA TYR A 253 -17.28 -9.91 -1.04
C TYR A 253 -16.76 -9.28 -2.34
N LYS A 254 -17.65 -9.15 -3.32
CA LYS A 254 -17.38 -8.50 -4.59
C LYS A 254 -18.12 -7.16 -4.65
N LEU A 255 -17.39 -6.10 -4.95
CA LEU A 255 -17.94 -4.78 -5.26
C LEU A 255 -18.61 -4.79 -6.63
N SER A 256 -19.72 -4.05 -6.79
CA SER A 256 -20.37 -3.85 -8.10
C SER A 256 -19.43 -3.22 -9.12
N TYR A 257 -18.64 -2.27 -8.65
CA TYR A 257 -17.63 -1.55 -9.41
C TYR A 257 -16.62 -1.01 -8.40
N LEU A 258 -15.36 -0.83 -8.81
CA LEU A 258 -14.35 -0.14 -8.01
C LEU A 258 -13.73 0.97 -8.84
N GLU A 259 -13.88 2.22 -8.37
CA GLU A 259 -13.29 3.36 -9.06
C GLU A 259 -11.76 3.22 -9.16
N PRO A 260 -11.15 3.47 -10.33
CA PRO A 260 -9.70 3.38 -10.49
C PRO A 260 -8.91 4.28 -9.53
N GLY A 261 -9.53 5.39 -9.10
CA GLY A 261 -8.97 6.34 -8.14
C GLY A 261 -9.35 6.10 -6.68
N ALA A 262 -10.13 5.06 -6.36
CA ALA A 262 -10.50 4.77 -4.98
C ALA A 262 -9.27 4.46 -4.12
N GLU A 263 -9.16 5.15 -2.98
CA GLU A 263 -8.06 5.01 -2.02
C GLU A 263 -8.47 4.17 -0.81
N ALA A 264 -9.77 4.03 -0.56
CA ALA A 264 -10.30 3.17 0.48
C ALA A 264 -11.72 2.70 0.15
N VAL A 265 -12.08 1.54 0.67
CA VAL A 265 -13.45 1.04 0.72
C VAL A 265 -13.83 0.86 2.18
N LEU A 266 -15.02 1.34 2.54
CA LEU A 266 -15.65 1.08 3.82
C LEU A 266 -16.85 0.16 3.64
N ALA A 267 -17.06 -0.76 4.56
CA ALA A 267 -18.24 -1.63 4.59
C ALA A 267 -18.66 -1.84 6.05
N VAL A 268 -19.90 -2.23 6.29
CA VAL A 268 -20.42 -2.41 7.65
C VAL A 268 -20.85 -3.85 7.82
N SER A 269 -20.72 -4.38 9.03
CA SER A 269 -21.36 -5.65 9.38
C SER A 269 -22.88 -5.59 9.19
N ALA A 270 -23.50 -6.74 8.90
CA ALA A 270 -24.94 -6.84 8.67
C ALA A 270 -25.79 -6.44 9.90
N ASP A 271 -25.23 -6.55 11.10
CA ASP A 271 -25.83 -6.08 12.35
C ASP A 271 -25.63 -4.58 12.60
N GLY A 272 -24.84 -3.89 11.78
CA GLY A 272 -24.56 -2.46 11.88
C GLY A 272 -23.56 -2.06 12.97
N ASN A 273 -22.96 -3.03 13.69
CA ASN A 273 -22.17 -2.75 14.87
C ASN A 273 -20.69 -2.49 14.60
N LYS A 274 -20.13 -3.05 13.52
CA LYS A 274 -18.72 -2.94 13.16
C LYS A 274 -18.54 -2.26 11.79
N LEU A 275 -17.54 -1.40 11.71
CA LEU A 275 -17.08 -0.79 10.47
C LEU A 275 -15.80 -1.49 9.98
N PHE A 276 -15.80 -1.93 8.74
CA PHE A 276 -14.62 -2.44 8.05
C PHE A 276 -14.03 -1.37 7.14
N TYR A 277 -12.71 -1.21 7.17
CA TYR A 277 -12.00 -0.34 6.24
C TYR A 277 -10.92 -1.12 5.48
N ALA A 278 -10.82 -0.89 4.18
CA ALA A 278 -9.82 -1.50 3.32
C ALA A 278 -9.09 -0.43 2.52
N PRO A 279 -7.88 -0.02 2.92
CA PRO A 279 -7.07 0.92 2.16
C PRO A 279 -6.59 0.28 0.85
N ARG A 280 -6.43 1.11 -0.19
CA ARG A 280 -5.96 0.69 -1.51
C ARG A 280 -4.48 0.29 -1.52
N ALA A 281 -3.68 1.01 -0.75
CA ALA A 281 -2.25 0.77 -0.59
C ALA A 281 -1.92 0.75 0.90
N ASP A 282 -1.02 -0.14 1.27
CA ASP A 282 -0.53 -0.27 2.63
C ASP A 282 0.95 -0.64 2.62
N GLU A 283 1.59 -0.49 3.78
CA GLU A 283 2.94 -0.97 3.98
C GLU A 283 2.98 -2.48 3.80
N LEU A 284 3.94 -2.93 3.00
CA LEU A 284 4.02 -4.33 2.61
C LEU A 284 5.46 -4.79 2.57
N ILE A 285 5.69 -5.93 3.21
CA ILE A 285 6.94 -6.67 3.16
C ILE A 285 6.67 -7.99 2.47
N TYR A 286 7.42 -8.26 1.42
CA TYR A 286 7.30 -9.48 0.62
C TYR A 286 8.67 -10.13 0.46
N SER A 287 8.85 -11.35 0.98
CA SER A 287 10.19 -11.90 1.23
C SER A 287 10.24 -13.40 0.99
N THR A 288 11.33 -13.89 0.40
CA THR A 288 11.63 -15.34 0.31
C THR A 288 12.14 -15.93 1.63
N SER A 289 12.32 -15.12 2.67
CA SER A 289 12.69 -15.57 4.01
C SER A 289 11.83 -14.90 5.07
N GLU A 290 11.46 -15.64 6.11
CA GLU A 290 10.67 -15.14 7.24
C GLU A 290 11.48 -14.25 8.22
N GLY A 291 12.81 -14.25 8.12
CA GLY A 291 13.72 -13.55 9.04
C GLY A 291 14.31 -12.24 8.53
N GLU A 292 15.34 -11.76 9.24
CA GLU A 292 16.16 -10.63 8.81
C GLU A 292 16.94 -10.96 7.54
N VAL A 293 17.18 -9.94 6.71
CA VAL A 293 18.00 -10.09 5.51
C VAL A 293 19.46 -10.30 5.96
N PRO A 294 20.18 -11.32 5.46
CA PRO A 294 21.59 -11.51 5.76
C PRO A 294 22.41 -10.27 5.40
N THR A 295 23.13 -9.68 6.36
CA THR A 295 23.85 -8.42 6.17
C THR A 295 25.18 -8.59 5.43
N THR A 296 25.81 -9.76 5.52
CA THR A 296 27.17 -9.99 5.01
C THR A 296 27.24 -10.25 3.49
N PHE A 297 26.12 -10.61 2.85
CA PHE A 297 26.07 -10.96 1.41
C PHE A 297 24.79 -10.45 0.73
N SER A 298 24.36 -9.23 1.09
CA SER A 298 23.22 -8.59 0.47
C SER A 298 23.58 -7.30 -0.26
N TYR A 299 22.74 -6.94 -1.22
CA TYR A 299 22.74 -5.65 -1.89
C TYR A 299 21.32 -5.09 -1.85
N SER A 300 21.19 -3.81 -1.52
CA SER A 300 19.91 -3.11 -1.54
C SER A 300 19.86 -2.04 -2.64
N LEU A 301 18.67 -1.87 -3.21
CA LEU A 301 18.38 -0.84 -4.20
C LEU A 301 17.02 -0.22 -3.88
N GLU A 302 16.94 1.10 -3.98
CA GLU A 302 15.70 1.85 -3.75
C GLU A 302 15.24 2.56 -5.03
N ARG A 303 13.92 2.63 -5.20
CA ARG A 303 13.25 3.44 -6.23
C ARG A 303 11.99 4.07 -5.66
N SER A 304 11.75 5.33 -6.03
CA SER A 304 10.45 5.96 -5.82
C SER A 304 9.46 5.42 -6.83
N VAL A 305 8.28 5.02 -6.35
CA VAL A 305 7.20 4.46 -7.17
C VAL A 305 5.86 5.07 -6.75
N VAL A 306 4.89 5.05 -7.66
CA VAL A 306 3.51 5.47 -7.37
C VAL A 306 2.63 4.23 -7.29
N ILE A 307 1.86 4.11 -6.20
CA ILE A 307 0.85 3.06 -6.00
C ILE A 307 -0.46 3.76 -5.65
N GLY A 308 -1.47 3.63 -6.52
CA GLY A 308 -2.68 4.44 -6.42
C GLY A 308 -2.34 5.92 -6.64
N SER A 309 -2.73 6.79 -5.72
CA SER A 309 -2.27 8.19 -5.70
C SER A 309 -1.11 8.46 -4.73
N SER A 310 -0.59 7.42 -4.06
CA SER A 310 0.45 7.55 -3.03
C SER A 310 1.85 7.21 -3.55
N ILE A 311 2.81 8.08 -3.24
CA ILE A 311 4.23 7.83 -3.52
C ILE A 311 4.84 6.98 -2.42
N HIS A 312 5.57 5.96 -2.83
CA HIS A 312 6.27 5.01 -1.97
C HIS A 312 7.74 4.91 -2.38
N THR A 313 8.58 4.52 -1.43
CA THR A 313 9.91 3.97 -1.68
C THR A 313 9.79 2.45 -1.75
N LEU A 314 10.06 1.89 -2.92
CA LEU A 314 10.28 0.45 -3.10
C LEU A 314 11.75 0.15 -2.83
N ARG A 315 12.00 -0.59 -1.75
CA ARG A 315 13.32 -1.11 -1.42
C ARG A 315 13.38 -2.60 -1.76
N LEU A 316 14.33 -2.96 -2.63
CA LEU A 316 14.68 -4.33 -2.97
C LEU A 316 15.97 -4.71 -2.25
N TYR A 317 15.95 -5.82 -1.51
CA TYR A 317 17.15 -6.50 -1.08
C TYR A 317 17.31 -7.79 -1.88
N ILE A 318 18.54 -8.07 -2.31
CA ILE A 318 18.92 -9.36 -2.89
C ILE A 318 20.12 -9.89 -2.12
N TRP A 319 20.10 -11.17 -1.77
CA TRP A 319 21.23 -11.86 -1.15
C TRP A 319 21.47 -13.21 -1.79
N ARG A 320 22.69 -13.73 -1.67
CA ARG A 320 23.02 -15.11 -2.08
C ARG A 320 22.47 -16.10 -1.06
N MET A 321 21.83 -17.16 -1.53
CA MET A 321 21.49 -18.29 -0.66
C MET A 321 22.74 -19.16 -0.47
N THR A 322 23.10 -19.43 0.78
CA THR A 322 24.11 -20.44 1.15
C THR A 322 23.38 -21.71 1.55
N TRP A 323 23.56 -22.75 0.76
CA TRP A 323 23.07 -24.10 1.04
C TRP A 323 24.13 -24.87 1.82
#